data_AF-A0A9D4CB01-F1
#
_entry.id   AF-A0A9D4CB01-F1
#
_cell.length_a   1.000
_cell.length_b   1.000
_cell.length_c   1.000
_cell.angle_alpha   90.00
_cell.angle_beta   90.00
_cell.angle_gamma   90.00
#
_symmetry.space_group_name_H-M   'P 1'
#
loop_
_entity.id
_entity.type
_entity.pdbx_description
1 polymer ?
#
loop_
_entity_poly.entity_id
_entity_poly.type
_entity_poly.pdbx_seq_one_letter_code
_entity_poly.pdbx_strand_id
1 'polypeptide(L)' 'MISLLAQRHQDIQTKTDKLDSLGKQIGININVNKTKVMRIRAKTEQPVTDNNCAFEEVD' A
#
# COMPACT_ATOMS: atom_id res chain seq x y z
N MET A 1 -6.36 18.39 12.53
CA MET A 1 -5.06 18.09 11.89
C MET A 1 -4.93 16.59 11.54
N ILE A 2 -6.00 15.95 11.07
CA ILE A 2 -6.05 14.51 10.76
C ILE A 2 -6.43 14.28 9.28
N SER A 3 -7.14 15.26 8.67
CA SER A 3 -7.61 15.19 7.29
C SER A 3 -6.47 15.00 6.27
N LEU A 4 -5.38 15.77 6.37
CA LEU A 4 -4.26 15.68 5.42
C LEU A 4 -3.52 14.33 5.49
N LEU A 5 -3.36 13.75 6.68
CA LEU A 5 -2.74 12.43 6.84
C LEU A 5 -3.66 11.33 6.30
N ALA A 6 -4.96 11.40 6.62
CA ALA A 6 -5.94 10.44 6.13
C ALA A 6 -6.02 10.43 4.59
N GLN A 7 -5.98 11.61 3.96
CA GLN A 7 -5.93 11.74 2.50
C GLN A 7 -4.69 11.04 1.90
N ARG A 8 -3.51 11.23 2.50
CA ARG A 8 -2.27 10.59 2.03
C ARG A 8 -2.31 9.07 2.15
N HIS A 9 -2.86 8.56 3.24
CA HIS A 9 -3.01 7.13 3.43
C HIS A 9 -4.02 6.53 2.46
N GLN A 10 -5.17 7.19 2.27
CA GLN A 10 -6.18 6.76 1.32
C GLN A 10 -5.66 6.78 -0.13
N ASP A 11 -4.82 7.75 -0.49
CA ASP A 11 -4.14 7.77 -1.78
C ASP A 11 -3.19 6.58 -1.97
N ILE A 12 -2.40 6.23 -0.95
CA ILE A 12 -1.47 5.08 -0.99
C ILE A 12 -2.26 3.77 -1.08
N GLN A 13 -3.33 3.63 -0.31
CA GLN A 13 -4.21 2.47 -0.34
C GLN A 13 -4.84 2.31 -1.73
N THR A 14 -5.42 3.37 -2.28
CA THR A 14 -6.03 3.37 -3.62
C THR A 14 -5.03 2.98 -4.71
N LYS A 15 -3.78 3.45 -4.62
CA LYS A 15 -2.72 3.07 -5.58
C LYS A 15 -2.34 1.60 -5.46
N THR A 16 -2.32 1.07 -4.24
CA THR A 16 -2.02 -0.34 -3.96
C THR A 16 -3.13 -1.24 -4.51
N ASP A 17 -4.39 -0.89 -4.26
CA ASP A 17 -5.55 -1.63 -4.78
C ASP A 17 -5.57 -1.63 -6.32
N LYS A 18 -5.24 -0.48 -6.94
CA LYS A 18 -5.11 -0.37 -8.39
C LYS A 18 -4.00 -1.27 -8.92
N LEU A 19 -2.85 -1.32 -8.24
CA LEU A 19 -1.74 -2.18 -8.63
C LEU A 19 -2.11 -3.65 -8.51
N ASP A 20 -2.80 -4.05 -7.44
CA ASP A 20 -3.29 -5.43 -7.27
C ASP A 20 -4.30 -5.80 -8.36
N SER A 21 -5.28 -4.93 -8.64
CA SER A 21 -6.27 -5.18 -9.70
C SER A 21 -5.63 -5.28 -11.09
N LEU A 22 -4.66 -4.41 -11.40
CA LEU A 22 -3.93 -4.44 -12.66
C LEU A 22 -3.05 -5.70 -12.72
N GLY A 23 -2.40 -6.06 -11.62
CA GLY A 23 -1.62 -7.28 -11.47
C GLY A 23 -2.48 -8.51 -11.79
N LYS A 24 -3.64 -8.64 -11.14
CA LYS A 24 -4.59 -9.73 -11.38
C LYS A 24 -5.06 -9.76 -12.84
N GLN A 25 -5.29 -8.60 -13.46
CA GLN A 25 -5.67 -8.50 -14.87
C GLN A 25 -4.58 -9.03 -15.82
N ILE A 26 -3.31 -8.80 -15.51
CA ILE A 26 -2.16 -9.27 -16.31
C ILE A 26 -1.64 -10.65 -15.86
N GLY A 27 -2.28 -11.29 -14.88
CA GLY A 27 -1.88 -12.59 -14.33
C GLY A 27 -0.71 -12.55 -13.33
N ILE A 28 -0.35 -11.37 -12.83
CA ILE A 28 0.69 -11.15 -11.82
C ILE A 28 0.02 -10.99 -10.45
N ASN A 29 0.29 -11.92 -9.54
CA ASN A 29 -0.22 -11.84 -8.18
C ASN A 29 0.81 -11.15 -7.26
N ILE A 30 0.37 -10.11 -6.54
CA ILE A 30 1.22 -9.46 -5.53
C ILE A 30 1.35 -10.40 -4.33
N ASN A 31 2.58 -10.78 -4.00
CA ASN A 31 2.85 -11.57 -2.82
C ASN A 31 3.16 -10.63 -1.65
N VAL A 32 2.17 -10.39 -0.80
CA VAL A 32 2.27 -9.56 0.42
C VAL A 32 3.41 -9.96 1.36
N ASN A 33 3.88 -11.21 1.35
CA ASN A 33 4.99 -11.67 2.20
C ASN A 33 6.38 -11.43 1.56
N LYS A 34 6.45 -11.24 0.24
CA LYS A 34 7.70 -10.97 -0.49
C LYS A 34 7.84 -9.51 -0.92
N THR A 35 6.71 -8.80 -0.99
CA THR A 35 6.66 -7.39 -1.37
C THR A 35 6.70 -6.54 -0.11
N LYS A 36 7.60 -5.56 -0.08
CA LYS A 36 7.72 -4.59 1.01
C LYS A 36 7.37 -3.20 0.51
N VAL A 37 6.79 -2.38 1.38
CA VAL A 37 6.45 -0.99 1.08
C VAL A 37 7.59 -0.09 1.52
N MET A 38 8.11 0.73 0.60
CA MET A 38 9.12 1.74 0.91
C MET A 38 8.49 3.12 0.78
N ARG A 39 8.49 3.91 1.87
CA ARG A 39 7.94 5.26 1.89
C ARG A 39 9.04 6.31 1.85
N ILE A 40 9.28 6.86 0.67
CA ILE A 40 10.24 7.95 0.50
C ILE A 40 9.60 9.26 0.97
N ARG A 41 10.12 9.83 2.06
CA ARG A 41 9.72 11.13 2.64
C ARG A 41 8.28 11.21 3.17
N ALA A 42 7.68 10.10 3.59
CA ALA A 42 6.36 10.07 4.24
C ALA A 42 6.44 9.30 5.57
N LYS A 43 6.49 10.02 6.70
CA LYS A 43 6.35 9.41 8.03
C LYS A 43 4.86 9.28 8.35
N THR A 44 4.28 8.12 8.14
CA THR A 44 2.86 7.86 8.49
C THR A 44 2.75 6.46 9.05
N GLU A 45 2.26 6.33 10.29
CA GLU A 45 2.15 5.04 11.02
C GLU A 45 0.99 4.15 10.53
N GLN A 46 0.38 4.48 9.39
CA GLN A 46 -0.80 3.79 8.90
C GLN A 46 -0.37 2.66 7.96
N PRO A 47 -0.67 1.39 8.31
CA PRO A 47 -0.22 0.23 7.56
C PRO A 47 -0.94 0.16 6.22
N VAL A 48 -0.19 -0.06 5.13
CA VAL A 48 -0.80 -0.32 3.81
C VAL A 48 -1.21 -1.78 3.78
N THR A 49 -2.45 -2.05 3.35
CA THR A 49 -2.98 -3.41 3.31
C THR A 49 -3.30 -3.83 1.88
N ASP A 50 -3.21 -5.11 1.56
CA ASP A 50 -3.81 -5.71 0.38
C ASP A 50 -4.47 -7.02 0.81
N ASN A 51 -5.72 -7.24 0.40
CA ASN A 51 -6.49 -8.44 0.76
C ASN A 51 -6.45 -8.79 2.27
N ASN A 52 -6.55 -7.79 3.14
CA ASN A 52 -6.45 -7.91 4.62
C ASN A 52 -5.07 -8.29 5.18
N CYS A 53 -4.04 -8.37 4.34
CA CYS A 53 -2.64 -8.55 4.74
C CYS A 53 -1.91 -7.21 4.71
N ALA A 54 -1.26 -6.83 5.81
CA ALA A 54 -0.42 -5.64 5.85
C ALA A 54 0.93 -5.92 5.20
N PHE A 55 1.41 -5.00 4.36
CA PHE A 55 2.76 -5.07 3.83
C PHE A 55 3.80 -4.75 4.90
N GLU A 56 4.93 -5.45 4.88
CA GLU A 56 6.09 -5.05 5.67
C GLU A 56 6.66 -3.73 5.13
N GLU A 57 6.92 -2.78 6.02
CA GLU A 57 7.55 -1.51 5.68
C GLU A 57 9.07 -1.63 5.79
N VAL A 58 9.80 -1.07 4.83
CA VAL A 58 11.27 -0.98 4.85
C VAL A 58 11.70 0.47 5.05
N ASP A 59 12.61 0.67 6.01
CA ASP A 59 13.31 1.93 6.28
C ASP A 59 14.37 2.26 5.23
#